data_AF-Q0CVJ0-F1
#
_entry.id   AF-Q0CVJ0-F1
#
_cell.length_a   1.000
_cell.length_b   1.000
_cell.length_c   1.000
_cell.angle_alpha   90.00
_cell.angle_beta   90.00
_cell.angle_gamma   90.00
#
_symmetry.space_group_name_H-M   'P 1'
#
loop_
_entity.id
_entity.type
_entity.pdbx_description
1 polymer ?
#
loop_
_entity_poly.entity_id
_entity_poly.type
_entity_poly.pdbx_seq_one_letter_code
_entity_poly.pdbx_strand_id
1 'polypeptide(L)'
;MPTALYVMIEDVVAVDGGGGQMYRYALRTRYLSSPYFRRMLVQMNFFWTGGSIVFAAAFTAIIFTVSEPVAFTLGWTLPFAWAGVWTIITIPWVQSDLRREKKAWRENRGQGGIRYTDDITAPTDPTRLETVHAHLPSFFPWGREKTSAPASPSEERSTA
;
A
#
# COMPACT_ATOMS: atom_id res chain seq x y z
N MET A 1 9.01 -4.48 11.51
CA MET A 1 9.34 -5.84 11.02
C MET A 1 9.23 -5.87 9.51
N PRO A 2 10.14 -6.54 8.78
CA PRO A 2 10.01 -6.74 7.33
C PRO A 2 8.71 -7.48 7.01
N THR A 3 8.02 -7.08 5.93
CA THR A 3 6.82 -7.77 5.46
C THR A 3 7.17 -9.03 4.69
N ALA A 4 6.22 -9.94 4.51
CA ALA A 4 6.42 -11.12 3.66
C ALA A 4 6.86 -10.71 2.23
N LEU A 5 6.30 -9.61 1.73
CA LEU A 5 6.70 -9.05 0.44
C LEU A 5 8.17 -8.62 0.38
N TYR A 6 8.74 -8.07 1.46
CA TYR A 6 10.17 -7.73 1.49
C TYR A 6 11.03 -8.98 1.25
N VAL A 7 10.72 -10.07 1.96
CA VAL A 7 11.46 -11.33 1.86
C VAL A 7 11.28 -11.95 0.48
N MET A 8 10.06 -11.91 -0.07
CA MET A 8 9.77 -12.42 -1.41
C MET A 8 10.58 -11.69 -2.49
N ILE A 9 10.64 -10.35 -2.44
CA ILE A 9 11.45 -9.57 -3.38
C ILE A 9 12.94 -9.88 -3.20
N GLU A 10 13.40 -9.96 -1.95
CA GLU A 10 14.78 -10.31 -1.64
C GLU A 10 15.16 -11.66 -2.25
N ASP A 11 14.32 -12.67 -2.07
CA ASP A 11 14.60 -14.04 -2.53
C ASP A 11 14.56 -14.15 -4.05
N VAL A 12 13.47 -13.69 -4.68
CA VAL A 12 13.32 -13.75 -6.15
C VAL A 12 14.44 -12.99 -6.85
N VAL A 13 14.77 -11.77 -6.42
CA VAL A 13 15.77 -10.96 -7.14
C VAL A 13 17.20 -11.39 -6.79
N ALA A 14 17.47 -11.79 -5.55
CA ALA A 14 18.81 -12.23 -5.18
C ALA A 14 19.15 -13.61 -5.73
N VAL A 15 18.18 -14.53 -5.76
CA VAL A 15 18.35 -15.92 -6.19
C VAL A 15 18.04 -16.05 -7.68
N ASP A 16 16.78 -15.88 -8.08
CA ASP A 16 16.37 -16.09 -9.48
C ASP A 16 16.89 -14.99 -10.41
N GLY A 17 17.00 -13.76 -9.91
CA GLY A 17 17.55 -12.61 -10.63
C GLY A 17 19.07 -12.51 -10.61
N GLY A 18 19.78 -13.39 -9.90
CA GLY A 18 21.24 -13.38 -9.80
C GLY A 18 21.86 -12.20 -9.04
N GLY A 19 21.06 -11.42 -8.29
CA GLY A 19 21.54 -10.24 -7.57
C GLY A 19 22.41 -10.53 -6.34
N GLY A 20 22.31 -11.74 -5.76
CA GLY A 20 23.13 -12.23 -4.66
C GLY A 20 23.17 -11.31 -3.43
N GLN A 21 24.26 -11.37 -2.67
CA GLN A 21 24.44 -10.60 -1.42
C GLN A 21 24.46 -9.08 -1.64
N MET A 22 24.95 -8.61 -2.79
CA MET A 22 25.00 -7.19 -3.10
C MET A 22 23.60 -6.59 -3.20
N TYR A 23 22.66 -7.30 -3.85
CA TYR A 23 21.27 -6.88 -3.89
C TYR A 23 20.64 -6.86 -2.49
N ARG A 24 20.86 -7.92 -1.70
CA ARG A 24 20.33 -8.00 -0.32
C ARG A 24 20.79 -6.83 0.55
N TYR A 25 22.08 -6.48 0.46
CA TYR A 25 22.63 -5.34 1.18
C TYR A 25 22.04 -4.00 0.71
N ALA A 26 21.91 -3.80 -0.61
CA ALA A 26 21.33 -2.59 -1.18
C ALA A 26 19.83 -2.43 -0.79
N LEU A 27 19.06 -3.52 -0.88
CA LEU A 27 17.65 -3.54 -0.52
C LEU A 27 17.47 -3.24 0.98
N ARG A 28 18.27 -3.87 1.84
CA ARG A 28 18.28 -3.61 3.29
C ARG A 28 18.63 -2.16 3.59
N THR A 29 19.65 -1.61 2.94
CA THR A 29 20.06 -0.22 3.12
C THR A 29 18.93 0.74 2.76
N ARG A 30 18.26 0.51 1.62
CA ARG A 30 17.09 1.28 1.20
C ARG A 30 15.92 1.17 2.18
N TYR A 31 15.62 -0.04 2.64
CA TYR A 31 14.53 -0.29 3.58
C TYR A 31 14.74 0.43 4.92
N LEU A 32 15.99 0.50 5.36
CA LEU A 32 16.34 1.20 6.60
C LEU A 32 16.37 2.71 6.42
N SER A 33 16.76 3.21 5.25
CA SER A 33 16.87 4.65 4.98
C SER A 33 15.56 5.35 4.62
N SER A 34 14.56 4.63 4.10
CA SER A 34 13.35 5.25 3.54
C SER A 34 12.05 4.78 4.22
N PRO A 35 11.36 5.64 4.99
CA PRO A 35 10.04 5.33 5.54
C PRO A 35 8.97 5.15 4.46
N TYR A 36 9.06 5.93 3.36
CA TYR A 36 8.17 5.80 2.21
C TYR A 36 8.24 4.40 1.59
N PHE A 37 9.45 3.86 1.41
CA PHE A 37 9.66 2.52 0.87
C PHE A 37 9.06 1.45 1.79
N ARG A 38 9.24 1.57 3.10
CA ARG A 38 8.62 0.66 4.09
C ARG A 38 7.10 0.68 4.00
N ARG A 39 6.50 1.87 3.97
CA ARG A 39 5.05 2.06 3.93
C ARG A 39 4.45 1.54 2.62
N MET A 40 5.15 1.72 1.50
CA MET A 40 4.78 1.15 0.20
C MET A 40 4.74 -0.38 0.27
N LEU A 41 5.76 -1.03 0.85
CA LEU A 41 5.80 -2.48 1.00
C LEU A 41 4.66 -3.03 1.87
N VAL A 42 4.29 -2.31 2.94
CA VAL A 42 3.15 -2.69 3.80
C VAL A 42 1.82 -2.57 3.05
N GLN A 43 1.58 -1.45 2.37
CA GLN A 43 0.36 -1.26 1.57
C GLN A 43 0.23 -2.33 0.49
N MET A 44 1.33 -2.61 -0.21
CA MET A 44 1.38 -3.63 -1.24
C MET A 44 1.10 -5.03 -0.67
N ASN A 45 1.66 -5.35 0.50
CA ASN A 45 1.38 -6.61 1.19
C ASN A 45 -0.12 -6.78 1.49
N PHE A 46 -0.76 -5.75 2.05
CA PHE A 46 -2.21 -5.80 2.31
C PHE A 46 -3.05 -5.86 1.03
N PHE A 47 -2.67 -5.13 -0.01
CA PHE A 47 -3.37 -5.14 -1.30
C PHE A 47 -3.36 -6.54 -1.93
N TRP A 48 -2.19 -7.18 -2.00
CA TRP A 48 -2.07 -8.52 -2.55
C TRP A 48 -2.72 -9.58 -1.65
N THR A 49 -2.39 -9.62 -0.36
CA THR A 49 -2.96 -10.64 0.55
C THR A 49 -4.47 -10.49 0.68
N GLY A 50 -4.97 -9.27 0.88
CA GLY A 50 -6.40 -9.02 0.98
C GLY A 50 -7.14 -9.35 -0.32
N GLY A 51 -6.59 -8.93 -1.46
CA GLY A 51 -7.14 -9.28 -2.78
C GLY A 51 -7.16 -10.79 -3.02
N SER A 52 -6.08 -11.50 -2.69
CA SER A 52 -6.00 -12.95 -2.83
C SER A 52 -7.05 -13.68 -2.01
N ILE A 53 -7.28 -13.29 -0.75
CA ILE A 53 -8.28 -13.96 0.10
C ILE A 53 -9.68 -13.81 -0.48
N VAL A 54 -10.06 -12.59 -0.88
CA VAL A 54 -11.39 -12.31 -1.44
C VAL A 54 -11.62 -13.08 -2.73
N PHE A 55 -10.66 -13.03 -3.66
CA PHE A 55 -10.81 -13.71 -4.94
C PHE A 55 -10.65 -15.22 -4.85
N ALA A 56 -9.83 -15.74 -3.93
CA ALA A 56 -9.77 -17.18 -3.66
C ALA A 56 -11.13 -17.71 -3.22
N ALA A 57 -11.79 -17.04 -2.26
CA ALA A 57 -13.12 -17.43 -1.81
C ALA A 57 -14.16 -17.38 -2.96
N ALA A 58 -14.12 -16.33 -3.78
CA ALA A 58 -15.00 -16.20 -4.93
C ALA A 58 -14.76 -17.30 -5.98
N PHE A 59 -13.50 -17.58 -6.34
CA PHE A 59 -13.15 -18.63 -7.28
C PHE A 59 -13.52 -20.02 -6.76
N THR A 60 -13.29 -20.29 -5.48
CA THR A 60 -13.75 -21.53 -4.85
C THR A 60 -15.27 -21.66 -4.98
N ALA A 61 -16.06 -20.64 -4.64
CA ALA A 61 -17.52 -20.71 -4.79
C ALA A 61 -17.95 -20.99 -6.24
N ILE A 62 -17.31 -20.36 -7.23
CA ILE A 62 -17.61 -20.59 -8.65
C ILE A 62 -17.27 -22.03 -9.06
N ILE A 63 -16.07 -22.51 -8.75
CA ILE A 63 -15.60 -23.84 -9.14
C ILE A 63 -16.50 -24.96 -8.60
N PHE A 64 -17.04 -24.80 -7.40
CA PHE A 64 -17.93 -25.80 -6.79
C PHE A 64 -19.39 -25.75 -7.30
N THR A 65 -19.74 -24.78 -8.17
CA THR A 65 -21.12 -24.64 -8.70
C THR A 65 -21.23 -24.95 -10.19
N VAL A 66 -20.12 -25.12 -10.90
CA VAL A 66 -20.09 -25.40 -12.35
C VAL A 66 -19.79 -26.86 -12.65
N SER A 67 -20.00 -27.29 -13.90
CA SER A 67 -19.66 -28.65 -14.33
C SER A 67 -18.16 -28.90 -14.34
N GLU A 68 -17.73 -30.16 -14.15
CA GLU A 68 -16.33 -30.55 -14.04
C GLU A 68 -15.41 -30.03 -15.18
N PRO A 69 -15.80 -30.11 -16.48
CA PRO A 69 -14.94 -29.59 -17.55
C PRO A 69 -14.78 -28.07 -17.48
N VAL A 70 -15.82 -27.36 -17.05
CA VAL A 70 -15.81 -25.90 -16.89
C VAL A 70 -14.99 -25.52 -15.65
N ALA A 71 -15.14 -26.26 -14.55
CA ALA A 71 -14.35 -26.08 -13.34
C ALA A 71 -12.85 -26.21 -13.62
N PHE A 72 -12.44 -27.22 -14.40
CA PHE A 72 -11.04 -27.42 -14.76
C PHE A 72 -10.46 -26.22 -15.55
N THR A 73 -11.19 -25.76 -16.56
CA THR A 73 -10.75 -24.62 -17.39
C THR A 73 -10.71 -23.31 -16.61
N LEU A 74 -11.71 -23.03 -15.77
CA LEU A 74 -11.76 -21.84 -14.92
C LEU A 74 -10.69 -21.87 -13.82
N GLY A 75 -10.46 -23.03 -13.21
CA GLY A 75 -9.45 -23.20 -12.16
C GLY A 75 -8.03 -22.87 -12.64
N TRP A 76 -7.72 -23.18 -13.91
CA TRP A 76 -6.45 -22.80 -14.51
C TRP A 76 -6.39 -21.34 -14.95
N THR A 77 -7.47 -20.80 -15.52
CA THR A 77 -7.42 -19.47 -16.18
C THR A 77 -7.67 -18.30 -15.24
N LEU A 78 -8.60 -18.44 -14.28
CA LEU A 78 -8.98 -17.35 -13.36
C LEU A 78 -7.81 -16.82 -12.52
N PRO A 79 -6.93 -17.65 -11.93
CA PRO A 79 -5.80 -17.15 -11.15
C PRO A 79 -4.83 -16.30 -11.99
N PHE A 80 -4.55 -16.70 -13.23
CA PHE A 80 -3.65 -15.93 -14.10
C PHE A 80 -4.28 -14.63 -14.59
N ALA A 81 -5.56 -14.65 -14.95
CA ALA A 81 -6.29 -13.45 -15.32
C ALA A 81 -6.30 -12.44 -14.16
N TRP A 82 -6.60 -12.91 -12.95
CA TRP A 82 -6.56 -12.12 -11.73
C TRP A 82 -5.17 -11.56 -11.43
N ALA A 83 -4.14 -12.41 -11.45
CA ALA A 83 -2.75 -11.99 -11.22
C ALA A 83 -2.28 -10.95 -12.26
N GLY A 84 -2.67 -11.12 -13.52
CA GLY A 84 -2.38 -10.16 -14.59
C GLY A 84 -3.00 -8.80 -14.32
N VAL A 85 -4.29 -8.75 -13.97
CA VAL A 85 -4.99 -7.50 -13.62
C VAL A 85 -4.36 -6.84 -12.39
N TRP A 86 -4.08 -7.60 -11.34
CA TRP A 86 -3.44 -7.07 -10.12
C TRP A 86 -2.04 -6.52 -10.41
N THR A 87 -1.28 -7.17 -11.29
CA THR A 87 0.03 -6.70 -11.72
C THR A 87 -0.08 -5.37 -12.47
N ILE A 88 -1.03 -5.24 -13.40
CA ILE A 88 -1.27 -3.99 -14.15
C ILE A 88 -1.62 -2.83 -13.21
N ILE A 89 -2.36 -3.09 -12.12
CA ILE A 89 -2.70 -2.07 -11.12
C ILE A 89 -1.47 -1.68 -10.28
N THR A 90 -0.64 -2.65 -9.91
CA THR A 90 0.44 -2.45 -8.93
C THR A 90 1.67 -1.78 -9.53
N ILE A 91 1.98 -2.03 -10.81
CA ILE A 91 3.10 -1.35 -11.51
C ILE A 91 3.01 0.19 -11.42
N PRO A 92 1.95 0.87 -11.89
CA PRO A 92 1.86 2.32 -11.83
C PRO A 92 1.74 2.84 -10.39
N TRP A 93 1.21 2.03 -9.46
CA TRP A 93 1.19 2.37 -8.04
C TRP A 93 2.61 2.47 -7.49
N VAL A 94 3.41 1.39 -7.60
CA VAL A 94 4.79 1.37 -7.12
C VAL A 94 5.60 2.49 -7.76
N GLN A 95 5.46 2.70 -9.07
CA GLN A 95 6.14 3.81 -9.76
C GLN A 95 5.73 5.18 -9.20
N SER A 96 4.46 5.38 -8.84
CA SER A 96 3.99 6.62 -8.22
C SER A 96 4.61 6.84 -6.84
N ASP A 97 4.65 5.81 -6.00
CA ASP A 97 5.23 5.89 -4.65
C ASP A 97 6.74 6.12 -4.69
N LEU A 98 7.46 5.48 -5.62
CA LEU A 98 8.88 5.74 -5.85
C LEU A 98 9.14 7.16 -6.37
N ARG A 99 8.25 7.72 -7.20
CA ARG A 99 8.33 9.13 -7.63
C ARG A 99 8.11 10.10 -6.47
N ARG A 100 7.15 9.81 -5.59
CA ARG A 100 6.89 10.58 -4.37
C ARG A 100 8.09 10.56 -3.43
N GLU A 101 8.62 9.36 -3.17
CA GLU A 101 9.85 9.17 -2.40
C GLU A 101 10.99 10.01 -3.00
N LYS A 102 11.26 9.87 -4.31
CA LYS A 102 12.33 10.64 -4.99
C LYS A 102 12.13 12.15 -4.87
N LYS A 103 10.88 12.64 -4.95
CA LYS A 103 10.56 14.06 -4.77
C LYS A 103 10.85 14.51 -3.34
N ALA A 104 10.44 13.74 -2.34
CA ALA A 104 10.69 14.04 -0.92
C ALA A 104 12.20 14.14 -0.62
N TRP A 105 13.01 13.22 -1.15
CA TRP A 105 14.47 13.29 -1.04
C TRP A 105 15.07 14.55 -1.69
N ARG A 106 14.56 14.98 -2.87
CA ARG A 106 15.06 16.19 -3.56
C ARG A 106 14.74 17.49 -2.84
N GLU A 107 13.61 17.54 -2.14
CA GLU A 107 13.18 18.73 -1.44
C GLU A 107 13.90 18.92 -0.10
N ASN A 108 14.84 18.02 0.27
CA ASN A 108 15.40 17.95 1.62
C ASN A 108 14.31 18.03 2.68
N ARG A 109 13.11 17.50 2.38
CA ARG A 109 12.13 17.12 3.39
C ARG A 109 12.74 15.93 4.08
N GLY A 110 13.73 16.24 4.93
CA GLY A 110 14.48 15.31 5.72
C GLY A 110 13.52 14.68 6.71
N GLN A 111 12.74 13.72 6.25
CA GLN A 111 12.37 12.60 7.08
C GLN A 111 13.61 11.71 7.21
N GLY A 112 14.70 12.31 7.71
CA GLY A 112 15.84 11.62 8.26
C GLY A 112 15.40 10.98 9.55
N GLY A 113 14.56 9.95 9.44
CA GLY A 113 14.24 9.10 10.56
C GLY A 113 15.50 8.33 10.93
N ILE A 114 15.91 8.43 12.19
CA ILE A 114 16.89 7.53 12.77
C ILE A 114 16.40 6.09 12.52
N ARG A 115 17.35 5.20 12.20
CA ARG A 115 17.12 3.76 12.07
C ARG A 115 16.28 3.29 13.27
N TYR A 116 15.05 2.81 13.01
CA TYR A 116 14.05 2.29 13.97
C TYR A 116 13.03 3.24 14.64
N THR A 117 13.07 4.55 14.41
CA THR A 117 12.01 5.46 14.89
C THR A 117 11.51 6.29 13.73
N ASP A 118 10.38 5.89 13.13
CA ASP A 118 9.56 6.84 12.39
C ASP A 118 9.14 7.87 13.45
N ASP A 119 9.68 9.08 13.39
CA ASP A 119 9.29 10.16 14.28
C ASP A 119 7.78 10.38 14.10
N ILE A 120 7.01 10.06 15.14
CA ILE A 120 5.52 10.15 15.12
C ILE A 120 5.10 11.60 14.86
N THR A 121 5.96 12.56 15.18
CA THR A 121 5.71 13.99 14.94
C THR A 121 6.14 14.47 13.57
N ALA A 122 6.85 13.65 12.79
CA ALA A 122 7.24 14.02 11.43
C ALA A 122 5.99 14.17 10.55
N PRO A 123 5.87 15.26 9.77
CA PRO A 123 4.76 15.45 8.85
C PRO A 123 4.72 14.27 7.86
N THR A 124 3.77 13.35 8.05
CA THR A 124 3.63 12.18 7.20
C THR A 124 2.60 12.49 6.13
N ASP A 125 2.98 12.43 4.86
CA ASP A 125 1.99 12.54 3.78
C ASP A 125 0.94 11.41 3.95
N PRO A 126 -0.36 11.65 3.77
CA PRO A 126 -1.37 10.61 3.91
C PRO A 126 -1.08 9.43 2.97
N THR A 127 -1.32 8.18 3.42
CA THR A 127 -1.20 7.02 2.52
C THR A 127 -2.17 7.20 1.37
N ARG A 128 -1.88 6.55 0.24
CA ARG A 128 -2.88 6.43 -0.82
C ARG A 128 -4.13 5.70 -0.34
N LEU A 129 -4.03 4.71 0.54
CA LEU A 129 -5.18 4.04 1.14
C LEU A 129 -6.00 5.00 2.04
N GLU A 130 -5.36 5.83 2.86
CA GLU A 130 -6.02 6.90 3.61
C GLU A 130 -6.65 7.93 2.67
N THR A 131 -5.98 8.27 1.57
CA THR A 131 -6.50 9.19 0.56
C THR A 131 -7.75 8.60 -0.12
N VAL A 132 -7.70 7.33 -0.52
CA VAL A 132 -8.86 6.61 -1.09
C VAL A 132 -9.98 6.51 -0.06
N HIS A 133 -9.67 6.24 1.22
CA HIS A 133 -10.65 6.22 2.29
C HIS A 133 -11.27 7.60 2.55
N ALA A 134 -10.49 8.68 2.49
CA ALA A 134 -10.99 10.05 2.61
C ALA A 134 -11.88 10.46 1.43
N HIS A 135 -11.65 9.89 0.25
CA HIS A 135 -12.48 10.10 -0.94
C HIS A 135 -13.65 9.10 -1.07
N LEU A 136 -13.63 7.96 -0.39
CA LEU A 136 -14.72 6.99 -0.34
C LEU A 136 -16.08 7.57 0.09
N PRO A 137 -16.17 8.47 1.10
CA PRO A 137 -17.45 9.11 1.44
C PRO A 137 -17.99 10.05 0.33
N SER A 138 -17.21 10.43 -0.68
CA SER A 138 -17.75 11.17 -1.83
C SER A 138 -18.46 10.28 -2.86
N PHE A 139 -18.25 8.96 -2.81
CA PHE A 139 -18.89 7.99 -3.72
C PHE A 139 -20.22 7.45 -3.19
N PHE A 140 -20.47 7.56 -1.88
CA PHE A 140 -21.73 7.14 -1.25
C PHE A 140 -22.49 8.39 -0.73
N PRO A 141 -23.57 8.84 -1.40
CA PRO A 141 -24.30 10.04 -0.99
C PRO A 141 -25.09 9.91 0.32
N TRP A 142 -25.07 8.74 0.97
CA TRP A 142 -25.93 8.39 2.11
C TRP A 142 -25.22 8.43 3.48
N GLY A 143 -24.13 9.18 3.61
CA GLY A 143 -23.35 9.24 4.85
C GLY A 143 -22.80 10.62 5.14
N ARG A 144 -23.58 11.69 4.92
CA ARG A 144 -23.19 13.05 5.31
C ARG A 144 -23.38 13.22 6.81
N GLU A 145 -22.46 12.70 7.62
CA GLU A 145 -22.35 13.16 9.00
C GLU A 145 -21.87 14.62 9.01
N LYS A 146 -22.63 15.47 9.69
CA LYS A 146 -22.33 16.89 9.84
C LYS A 146 -21.10 17.00 10.74
N THR A 147 -19.93 17.24 10.15
CA THR A 147 -18.78 17.76 10.89
C THR A 147 -19.17 19.15 11.40
N SER A 148 -19.60 19.22 12.67
CA SER A 148 -19.81 20.47 13.39
C SER A 148 -18.47 21.22 13.44
N ALA A 149 -18.45 22.45 12.92
CA ALA A 149 -17.28 23.32 12.99
C ALA A 149 -16.83 23.52 14.46
N PRO A 150 -15.52 23.60 14.76
CA PRO A 150 -15.08 24.00 16.08
C PRO A 150 -15.55 25.43 16.36
N ALA A 151 -16.21 25.62 17.50
CA ALA A 151 -16.68 26.92 17.95
C ALA A 151 -15.50 27.88 18.13
N SER A 152 -15.56 29.03 17.43
CA SER A 152 -14.68 30.16 17.68
C SER A 152 -14.88 30.65 19.13
N PRO A 153 -13.82 30.90 19.92
CA PRO A 153 -13.97 31.59 21.18
C PRO A 153 -14.29 33.06 20.87
N SER A 154 -15.52 33.46 21.18
CA SER A 154 -15.97 34.85 21.10
C SER A 154 -15.14 35.75 22.01
N GLU A 155 -14.67 36.85 21.43
CA GLU A 155 -14.30 38.07 22.13
C GLU A 155 -15.42 38.51 23.07
N GLU A 156 -15.15 38.63 24.38
CA GLU A 156 -15.80 39.63 25.25
C GLU A 156 -15.15 39.63 26.65
N ARG A 157 -14.22 40.56 26.88
CA ARG A 157 -14.25 41.52 28.00
C ARG A 157 -12.96 42.33 28.05
N SER A 158 -12.95 43.41 27.27
CA SER A 158 -12.37 44.66 27.73
C SER A 158 -13.47 45.41 28.49
N THR A 159 -13.24 45.72 29.76
CA THR A 159 -13.55 47.02 30.37
C THR A 159 -12.92 47.08 31.75
N ALA A 160 -12.07 48.09 31.89
CA ALA A 160 -11.69 48.70 33.15
C ALA A 160 -12.90 49.31 33.87
#